data_AF-A0ABD5DYS8-F1
#
_entry.id   AF-A0ABD5DYS8-F1
#
_cell.length_a   1.000
_cell.length_b   1.000
_cell.length_c   1.000
_cell.angle_alpha   90.00
_cell.angle_beta   90.00
_cell.angle_gamma   90.00
#
_symmetry.space_group_name_H-M   'P 1'
#
loop_
_entity.id
_entity.type
_entity.pdbx_description
1 polymer ?
#
loop_
_entity_poly.entity_id
_entity_poly.type
_entity_poly.pdbx_seq_one_letter_code
_entity_poly.pdbx_strand_id
1 'polypeptide(L)'
;MVSGRVAGAVAAAVLAAAGASGQAVAVPTGPGARPEPPRPAVDREAVGAPAHGPLPASYLRPAAPPARPALRPLPRPAAGTTVRPAVQGVRAGTAPADTDPVTPLAEPAPAGSTAVLAERPGGRPGTLAPGTGLTGTGDPATGTYQLLLDSRFAVVPKALVPGADLAKALTYKPALVPAGAGVRVEQRTDGDGTRVTLRVSGLKAGHRYGAHVHTGVCGADPAAAGEHYQHEKDPVRPSTDPAYANARNEVRLDFTADARGDGTASATHAWGFRPGGARSIVLHEAAGAAGRAACVSVPFRGW
;
A
#
# COMPACT_ATOMS: atom_id res chain seq x y z
N MET A 1 23.96 33.63 -50.52
CA MET A 1 24.04 34.97 -49.91
C MET A 1 22.93 35.00 -48.87
N VAL A 2 23.07 35.10 -47.55
CA VAL A 2 24.06 35.60 -46.58
C VAL A 2 23.85 34.74 -45.30
N SER A 3 24.80 33.90 -44.86
CA SER A 3 25.79 34.11 -43.78
C SER A 3 25.28 34.59 -42.42
N GLY A 4 25.57 33.82 -41.35
CA GLY A 4 25.55 34.34 -39.98
C GLY A 4 25.40 33.32 -38.85
N ARG A 5 26.38 32.43 -38.64
CA ARG A 5 26.58 31.70 -37.38
C ARG A 5 27.18 32.66 -36.34
N VAL A 6 26.73 32.60 -35.08
CA VAL A 6 27.54 33.03 -33.94
C VAL A 6 27.54 31.91 -32.90
N ALA A 7 28.73 31.35 -32.72
CA ALA A 7 29.09 30.50 -31.61
C ALA A 7 29.60 31.39 -30.46
N GLY A 8 29.31 31.00 -29.23
CA GLY A 8 29.87 31.60 -28.02
C GLY A 8 30.05 30.53 -26.96
N ALA A 9 31.22 29.91 -26.96
CA ALA A 9 31.72 29.09 -25.87
C ALA A 9 32.57 29.96 -24.94
N VAL A 10 32.35 29.90 -23.63
CA VAL A 10 33.36 30.35 -22.65
C VAL A 10 33.41 29.36 -21.48
N ALA A 11 34.52 28.62 -21.49
CA ALA A 11 35.40 28.17 -20.41
C ALA A 11 34.84 27.67 -19.06
N ALA A 12 35.28 26.46 -18.76
CA ALA A 12 35.44 25.89 -17.43
C ALA A 12 36.52 26.63 -16.59
N ALA A 13 36.32 26.66 -15.27
CA ALA A 13 37.42 26.69 -14.30
C ALA A 13 37.01 25.97 -13.01
N VAL A 14 37.86 25.03 -12.63
CA VAL A 14 37.86 24.19 -11.43
C VAL A 14 38.30 25.01 -10.22
N LEU A 15 37.72 24.79 -9.03
CA LEU A 15 38.49 24.63 -7.79
C LEU A 15 37.65 23.96 -6.70
N ALA A 16 38.08 22.76 -6.31
CA ALA A 16 37.73 22.15 -5.05
C ALA A 16 38.57 22.79 -3.93
N ALA A 17 37.96 23.13 -2.81
CA ALA A 17 38.65 23.38 -1.55
C ALA A 17 37.80 22.86 -0.39
N ALA A 18 38.32 21.82 0.25
CA ALA A 18 37.90 21.38 1.57
C ALA A 18 38.40 22.41 2.61
N GLY A 19 37.55 22.79 3.56
CA GLY A 19 37.90 23.69 4.65
C GLY A 19 36.88 23.55 5.77
N ALA A 20 37.24 22.73 6.77
CA ALA A 20 36.51 22.61 8.01
C ALA A 20 36.67 23.88 8.84
N SER A 21 35.58 24.50 9.30
CA SER A 21 35.55 25.33 10.50
C SER A 21 34.13 25.39 11.04
N GLY A 22 33.84 24.60 12.08
CA GLY A 22 32.62 24.76 12.86
C GLY A 22 32.76 26.01 13.74
N GLN A 23 31.95 27.04 13.48
CA GLN A 23 31.71 28.11 14.44
C GLN A 23 30.43 27.80 15.19
N ALA A 24 30.59 27.35 16.44
CA ALA A 24 29.52 27.27 17.41
C ALA A 24 29.11 28.68 17.84
N VAL A 25 27.82 28.97 17.68
CA VAL A 25 27.16 30.18 18.17
C VAL A 25 27.08 30.11 19.69
N ALA A 26 27.76 31.02 20.38
CA ALA A 26 27.71 31.14 21.83
C ALA A 26 26.40 31.83 22.27
N VAL A 27 25.64 31.15 23.13
CA VAL A 27 24.47 31.69 23.84
C VAL A 27 24.96 32.27 25.18
N PRO A 28 24.62 33.51 25.56
CA PRO A 28 25.01 34.06 26.86
C PRO A 28 24.11 33.53 27.98
N THR A 29 24.70 32.81 28.94
CA THR A 29 24.05 32.42 30.20
C THR A 29 24.47 33.38 31.33
N GLY A 30 23.48 33.83 32.11
CA GLY A 30 23.63 34.79 33.20
C GLY A 30 24.40 34.26 34.43
N PRO A 31 24.72 35.14 35.39
CA PRO A 31 25.66 34.84 36.48
C PRO A 31 24.96 34.05 37.59
N GLY A 32 25.49 32.88 37.96
CA GLY A 32 24.94 32.15 39.11
C GLY A 32 25.30 30.68 39.32
N ALA A 33 26.31 30.12 38.65
CA ALA A 33 26.73 28.73 38.90
C ALA A 33 28.22 28.67 39.25
N ARG A 34 28.53 28.11 40.44
CA ARG A 34 29.89 27.80 40.89
C ARG A 34 30.49 26.70 40.00
N PRO A 35 31.79 26.76 39.67
CA PRO A 35 32.44 25.70 38.89
C PRO A 35 32.59 24.41 39.71
N GLU A 36 32.12 23.29 39.16
CA GLU A 36 32.31 21.93 39.67
C GLU A 36 33.80 21.53 39.53
N PRO A 37 34.42 20.86 40.52
CA PRO A 37 35.81 20.41 40.41
C PRO A 37 35.96 19.30 39.36
N PRO A 38 37.13 19.21 38.68
CA PRO A 38 37.33 18.23 37.62
C PRO A 38 37.27 16.79 38.18
N ARG A 39 36.52 15.94 37.48
CA ARG A 39 36.44 14.50 37.79
C ARG A 39 37.81 13.84 37.54
N PRO A 40 38.26 12.91 38.40
CA PRO A 40 39.51 12.18 38.20
C PRO A 40 39.42 11.33 36.92
N ALA A 41 40.52 11.31 36.17
CA ALA A 41 40.70 10.44 35.01
C ALA A 41 40.59 8.99 35.46
N VAL A 42 39.56 8.29 34.99
CA VAL A 42 39.44 6.85 35.15
C VAL A 42 40.32 6.20 34.10
N ASP A 43 41.35 5.50 34.56
CA ASP A 43 42.20 4.66 33.74
C ASP A 43 41.34 3.70 32.92
N ARG A 44 41.51 3.73 31.59
CA ARG A 44 40.95 2.72 30.71
C ARG A 44 41.72 1.42 30.92
N GLU A 45 41.25 0.61 31.84
CA GLU A 45 41.63 -0.79 31.94
C GLU A 45 41.24 -1.47 30.62
N ALA A 46 42.25 -1.88 29.86
CA ALA A 46 42.10 -2.66 28.65
C ALA A 46 41.57 -4.05 29.04
N VAL A 47 40.26 -4.25 28.94
CA VAL A 47 39.68 -5.59 29.00
C VAL A 47 40.19 -6.37 27.79
N GLY A 48 41.11 -7.30 28.05
CA GLY A 48 41.65 -8.20 27.05
C GLY A 48 40.54 -9.00 26.39
N ALA A 49 40.45 -8.91 25.07
CA ALA A 49 39.71 -9.87 24.27
C ALA A 49 40.34 -11.27 24.46
N PRO A 50 39.55 -12.35 24.62
CA PRO A 50 40.12 -13.68 24.60
C PRO A 50 40.72 -13.94 23.21
N ALA A 51 42.01 -14.27 23.19
CA ALA A 51 42.67 -14.77 22.01
C ALA A 51 42.04 -16.12 21.62
N HIS A 52 41.16 -16.12 20.62
CA HIS A 52 40.81 -17.35 19.92
C HIS A 52 42.05 -17.80 19.13
N GLY A 53 42.68 -18.88 19.58
CA GLY A 53 43.71 -19.57 18.81
C GLY A 53 43.19 -20.00 17.43
N PRO A 54 44.07 -20.23 16.44
CA PRO A 54 43.65 -20.61 15.10
C PRO A 54 42.85 -21.91 15.14
N LEU A 55 41.68 -21.91 14.50
CA LEU A 55 40.82 -23.09 14.35
C LEU A 55 41.59 -24.20 13.61
N PRO A 56 41.42 -25.48 14.00
CA PRO A 56 42.03 -26.60 13.27
C PRO A 56 41.52 -26.65 11.83
N ALA A 57 42.42 -26.98 10.89
CA ALA A 57 42.20 -27.00 9.43
C ALA A 57 41.18 -28.05 8.93
N SER A 58 40.36 -28.63 9.81
CA SER A 58 39.33 -29.62 9.47
C SER A 58 37.97 -29.00 9.05
N TYR A 59 37.81 -27.68 9.10
CA TYR A 59 36.56 -26.99 8.71
C TYR A 59 36.58 -26.28 7.34
N LEU A 60 37.66 -26.42 6.56
CA LEU A 60 37.76 -25.91 5.19
C LEU A 60 37.71 -27.08 4.18
N ARG A 61 36.59 -27.80 4.14
CA ARG A 61 36.21 -28.61 2.97
C ARG A 61 34.97 -27.99 2.33
N PRO A 62 35.00 -27.61 1.04
CA PRO A 62 33.78 -27.32 0.31
C PRO A 62 32.89 -28.57 0.31
N ALA A 63 31.62 -28.43 0.68
CA ALA A 63 30.64 -29.47 0.46
C ALA A 63 30.59 -29.79 -1.05
N ALA A 64 30.75 -31.06 -1.41
CA ALA A 64 30.57 -31.51 -2.79
C ALA A 64 29.13 -31.18 -3.25
N PRO A 65 28.94 -30.65 -4.47
CA PRO A 65 27.60 -30.41 -4.98
C PRO A 65 26.83 -31.73 -5.07
N PRO A 66 25.50 -31.75 -4.78
CA PRO A 66 24.71 -32.95 -4.94
C PRO A 66 24.78 -33.45 -6.39
N ALA A 67 24.95 -34.76 -6.57
CA ALA A 67 24.94 -35.39 -7.88
C ALA A 67 23.63 -35.06 -8.60
N ARG A 68 23.73 -34.51 -9.82
CA ARG A 68 22.57 -34.28 -10.68
C ARG A 68 21.91 -35.62 -10.99
N PRO A 69 20.59 -35.78 -10.83
CA PRO A 69 19.91 -36.98 -11.32
C PRO A 69 20.08 -37.07 -12.84
N ALA A 70 20.44 -38.25 -13.33
CA ALA A 70 20.53 -38.52 -14.75
C ALA A 70 19.16 -38.30 -15.40
N LEU A 71 19.07 -37.34 -16.32
CA LEU A 71 17.88 -37.13 -17.13
C LEU A 71 17.68 -38.36 -18.02
N ARG A 72 16.58 -39.09 -17.80
CA ARG A 72 16.09 -40.07 -18.77
C ARG A 72 15.75 -39.34 -20.08
N PRO A 73 16.19 -39.84 -21.26
CA PRO A 73 15.74 -39.28 -22.53
C PRO A 73 14.22 -39.40 -22.65
N LEU A 74 13.55 -38.31 -22.99
CA LEU A 74 12.14 -38.33 -23.35
C LEU A 74 11.94 -39.15 -24.64
N PRO A 75 10.89 -39.96 -24.76
CA PRO A 75 10.58 -40.64 -26.00
C PRO A 75 10.25 -39.61 -27.09
N ARG A 76 10.83 -39.80 -28.28
CA ARG A 76 10.54 -38.99 -29.48
C ARG A 76 9.05 -39.14 -29.83
N PRO A 77 8.34 -38.05 -30.15
CA PRO A 77 7.00 -38.17 -30.72
C PRO A 77 7.09 -38.78 -32.12
N ALA A 78 6.21 -39.75 -32.39
CA ALA A 78 6.03 -40.35 -33.71
C ALA A 78 5.60 -39.27 -34.71
N ALA A 79 6.25 -39.25 -35.87
CA ALA A 79 5.86 -38.41 -36.99
C ALA A 79 4.53 -38.92 -37.56
N GLY A 80 3.55 -38.02 -37.72
CA GLY A 80 2.35 -38.30 -38.51
C GLY A 80 1.06 -37.75 -37.91
N THR A 81 0.88 -36.43 -37.91
CA THR A 81 -0.46 -35.85 -38.05
C THR A 81 -0.34 -34.50 -38.74
N THR A 82 -0.81 -34.45 -39.98
CA THR A 82 -1.01 -33.23 -40.76
C THR A 82 -2.08 -32.38 -40.08
N VAL A 83 -1.68 -31.27 -39.47
CA VAL A 83 -2.61 -30.23 -38.99
C VAL A 83 -2.96 -29.33 -40.19
N ARG A 84 -4.22 -29.38 -40.62
CA ARG A 84 -4.79 -28.42 -41.57
C ARG A 84 -4.86 -27.02 -40.92
N PRO A 85 -4.58 -25.93 -41.64
CA PRO A 85 -4.76 -24.59 -41.09
C PRO A 85 -6.25 -24.30 -40.95
N ALA A 86 -6.69 -23.96 -39.74
CA ALA A 86 -7.99 -23.37 -39.50
C ALA A 86 -7.93 -21.89 -39.88
N VAL A 87 -8.54 -21.54 -41.00
CA VAL A 87 -8.79 -20.15 -41.39
C VAL A 87 -9.97 -19.68 -40.55
N GLN A 88 -9.73 -18.89 -39.50
CA GLN A 88 -10.79 -18.26 -38.72
C GLN A 88 -11.08 -16.88 -39.30
N GLY A 89 -12.18 -16.78 -40.04
CA GLY A 89 -12.71 -15.54 -40.57
C GLY A 89 -13.12 -14.60 -39.43
N VAL A 90 -12.62 -13.37 -39.49
CA VAL A 90 -13.05 -12.25 -38.65
C VAL A 90 -14.48 -11.89 -39.06
N ARG A 91 -15.44 -12.08 -38.17
CA ARG A 91 -16.74 -11.40 -38.24
C ARG A 91 -16.71 -10.24 -37.25
N ALA A 92 -16.79 -9.02 -37.78
CA ALA A 92 -17.11 -7.83 -37.01
C ALA A 92 -18.56 -7.95 -36.51
N GLY A 93 -18.72 -8.06 -35.18
CA GLY A 93 -20.00 -7.95 -34.51
C GLY A 93 -20.12 -6.56 -33.89
N THR A 94 -21.07 -5.78 -34.36
CA THR A 94 -21.56 -4.52 -33.79
C THR A 94 -22.08 -4.74 -32.37
N ALA A 95 -21.60 -3.93 -31.41
CA ALA A 95 -22.14 -3.85 -30.07
C ALA A 95 -23.46 -3.06 -30.06
N PRO A 96 -24.51 -3.47 -29.32
CA PRO A 96 -25.63 -2.60 -29.01
C PRO A 96 -25.21 -1.58 -27.94
N ALA A 97 -25.59 -0.33 -28.17
CA ALA A 97 -25.49 0.76 -27.21
C ALA A 97 -26.67 0.68 -26.25
N ASP A 98 -26.43 0.33 -24.99
CA ASP A 98 -27.38 0.53 -23.90
C ASP A 98 -26.82 1.63 -22.99
N THR A 99 -27.34 2.84 -23.18
CA THR A 99 -27.19 3.97 -22.25
C THR A 99 -28.47 4.10 -21.44
N ASP A 100 -28.47 3.56 -20.23
CA ASP A 100 -29.40 3.98 -19.19
C ASP A 100 -28.75 5.10 -18.34
N PRO A 101 -29.38 6.28 -18.20
CA PRO A 101 -28.87 7.34 -17.34
C PRO A 101 -29.14 7.01 -15.87
N VAL A 102 -28.08 6.84 -15.09
CA VAL A 102 -28.18 6.79 -13.62
C VAL A 102 -28.43 8.19 -13.06
N THR A 103 -29.60 8.36 -12.45
CA THR A 103 -30.03 9.53 -11.68
C THR A 103 -29.07 9.80 -10.51
N PRO A 104 -28.54 11.02 -10.32
CA PRO A 104 -27.73 11.33 -9.15
C PRO A 104 -28.64 11.43 -7.90
N LEU A 105 -28.30 10.67 -6.86
CA LEU A 105 -28.85 10.84 -5.52
C LEU A 105 -28.36 12.19 -4.95
N ALA A 106 -29.30 12.98 -4.47
CA ALA A 106 -29.10 14.32 -3.91
C ALA A 106 -28.13 14.31 -2.71
N GLU A 107 -27.26 15.32 -2.65
CA GLU A 107 -26.41 15.62 -1.50
C GLU A 107 -27.22 16.09 -0.29
N PRO A 108 -26.86 15.72 0.95
CA PRO A 108 -27.50 16.30 2.14
C PRO A 108 -27.02 17.73 2.37
N ALA A 109 -27.99 18.64 2.56
CA ALA A 109 -27.77 20.06 2.84
C ALA A 109 -27.02 20.30 4.17
N PRO A 110 -26.25 21.39 4.30
CA PRO A 110 -25.56 21.75 5.53
C PRO A 110 -26.54 22.28 6.60
N ALA A 111 -26.37 21.83 7.84
CA ALA A 111 -27.08 22.35 9.00
C ALA A 111 -26.60 23.78 9.30
N GLY A 112 -27.51 24.74 9.21
CA GLY A 112 -27.25 26.12 9.61
C GLY A 112 -28.48 27.01 9.52
N SER A 113 -28.83 27.60 10.66
CA SER A 113 -29.68 28.78 10.86
C SER A 113 -31.10 28.52 11.37
N THR A 114 -31.25 28.95 12.62
CA THR A 114 -32.45 29.34 13.36
C THR A 114 -33.52 29.99 12.49
N ALA A 115 -34.74 29.45 12.55
CA ALA A 115 -35.95 30.14 12.10
C ALA A 115 -36.94 30.23 13.28
N VAL A 116 -37.32 31.47 13.54
CA VAL A 116 -38.20 31.99 14.58
C VAL A 116 -39.61 31.38 14.45
N LEU A 117 -40.17 30.93 15.57
CA LEU A 117 -41.57 30.52 15.67
C LEU A 117 -42.47 31.76 15.54
N ALA A 118 -43.30 31.78 14.51
CA ALA A 118 -44.46 32.67 14.43
C ALA A 118 -45.71 31.91 14.89
N GLU A 119 -46.22 32.27 16.06
CA GLU A 119 -47.54 31.87 16.56
C GLU A 119 -48.66 32.50 15.74
N ARG A 120 -49.72 31.73 15.45
CA ARG A 120 -51.13 32.20 15.49
C ARG A 120 -52.09 31.05 15.84
N PRO A 121 -53.29 31.36 16.38
CA PRO A 121 -53.95 30.55 17.41
C PRO A 121 -55.23 29.84 16.95
N GLY A 122 -55.65 28.84 17.73
CA GLY A 122 -57.06 28.49 17.91
C GLY A 122 -57.51 27.10 17.42
N GLY A 123 -57.73 26.17 18.37
CA GLY A 123 -58.46 24.92 18.14
C GLY A 123 -58.32 23.94 19.31
N ARG A 124 -59.39 23.73 20.09
CA ARG A 124 -59.49 22.87 21.29
C ARG A 124 -59.53 21.36 20.94
N PRO A 125 -59.35 20.45 21.94
CA PRO A 125 -58.74 19.14 21.74
C PRO A 125 -59.73 18.05 21.35
N GLY A 126 -59.31 17.18 20.43
CA GLY A 126 -59.95 15.89 20.16
C GLY A 126 -59.05 14.76 20.64
N THR A 127 -59.50 14.04 21.67
CA THR A 127 -58.86 12.85 22.21
C THR A 127 -59.02 11.69 21.24
N LEU A 128 -57.91 11.14 20.72
CA LEU A 128 -57.86 9.81 20.10
C LEU A 128 -56.66 9.05 20.69
N ALA A 129 -56.94 7.79 21.05
CA ALA A 129 -56.11 6.86 21.81
C ALA A 129 -54.95 6.27 20.95
N PRO A 130 -54.08 5.40 21.52
CA PRO A 130 -52.67 5.29 21.17
C PRO A 130 -52.44 4.50 19.87
N GLY A 131 -51.79 5.13 18.89
CA GLY A 131 -51.21 4.45 17.74
C GLY A 131 -49.78 4.05 18.05
N THR A 132 -49.61 2.78 18.41
CA THR A 132 -48.42 1.94 18.17
C THR A 132 -47.09 2.68 18.18
N GLY A 133 -46.48 2.77 19.36
CA GLY A 133 -45.04 2.93 19.46
C GLY A 133 -44.39 1.79 18.70
N LEU A 134 -43.84 2.08 17.51
CA LEU A 134 -42.73 1.29 17.01
C LEU A 134 -41.54 1.66 17.88
N THR A 135 -41.48 1.04 19.06
CA THR A 135 -40.21 0.73 19.69
C THR A 135 -39.47 -0.14 18.68
N GLY A 136 -38.70 0.50 17.81
CA GLY A 136 -37.59 -0.15 17.16
C GLY A 136 -36.59 -0.48 18.26
N THR A 137 -36.84 -1.56 19.00
CA THR A 137 -35.77 -2.39 19.53
C THR A 137 -35.06 -2.93 18.29
N GLY A 138 -34.20 -2.11 17.72
CA GLY A 138 -33.27 -2.55 16.71
C GLY A 138 -32.34 -3.52 17.42
N ASP A 139 -32.65 -4.82 17.32
CA ASP A 139 -31.59 -5.81 17.35
C ASP A 139 -30.50 -5.29 16.40
N PRO A 140 -29.22 -5.22 16.82
CA PRO A 140 -28.17 -4.89 15.89
C PRO A 140 -28.23 -5.99 14.82
N ALA A 141 -28.65 -5.63 13.60
CA ALA A 141 -28.61 -6.56 12.50
C ALA A 141 -27.18 -7.09 12.44
N THR A 142 -27.03 -8.39 12.73
CA THR A 142 -25.83 -9.19 12.58
C THR A 142 -25.50 -9.28 11.09
N GLY A 143 -25.19 -8.13 10.50
CA GLY A 143 -25.09 -7.96 9.06
C GLY A 143 -23.69 -8.30 8.59
N THR A 144 -23.59 -9.18 7.60
CA THR A 144 -22.34 -9.39 6.87
C THR A 144 -22.11 -8.23 5.90
N TYR A 145 -21.04 -7.48 6.09
CA TYR A 145 -20.53 -6.53 5.10
C TYR A 145 -19.64 -7.24 4.08
N GLN A 146 -19.83 -6.93 2.80
CA GLN A 146 -18.98 -7.39 1.72
C GLN A 146 -18.58 -6.22 0.81
N LEU A 147 -17.30 -6.17 0.47
CA LEU A 147 -16.73 -5.32 -0.56
C LEU A 147 -16.09 -6.22 -1.61
N LEU A 148 -16.38 -5.95 -2.88
CA LEU A 148 -15.65 -6.50 -4.01
C LEU A 148 -15.19 -5.35 -4.90
N LEU A 149 -13.87 -5.22 -5.04
CA LEU A 149 -13.24 -4.29 -5.97
C LEU A 149 -12.50 -5.11 -7.03
N ASP A 150 -12.79 -4.85 -8.30
CA ASP A 150 -12.04 -5.37 -9.45
C ASP A 150 -11.49 -4.18 -10.26
N SER A 151 -10.21 -4.22 -10.60
CA SER A 151 -9.53 -3.14 -11.32
C SER A 151 -8.33 -3.66 -12.10
N ARG A 152 -7.76 -2.80 -12.94
CA ARG A 152 -6.45 -3.02 -13.57
C ARG A 152 -5.49 -1.91 -13.19
N PHE A 153 -4.21 -2.24 -13.04
CA PHE A 153 -3.17 -1.25 -12.75
C PHE A 153 -2.95 -0.34 -13.96
N ALA A 154 -3.01 0.97 -13.75
CA ALA A 154 -2.66 1.98 -14.74
C ALA A 154 -1.33 2.64 -14.37
N VAL A 155 -0.58 3.11 -15.38
CA VAL A 155 0.56 3.98 -15.12
C VAL A 155 0.08 5.30 -14.53
N VAL A 156 0.88 5.88 -13.63
CA VAL A 156 0.64 7.26 -13.17
C VAL A 156 0.73 8.20 -14.37
N PRO A 157 -0.29 9.04 -14.64
CA PRO A 157 -0.22 10.03 -15.71
C PRO A 157 0.96 10.97 -15.51
N LYS A 158 1.69 11.28 -16.59
CA LYS A 158 2.82 12.23 -16.54
C LYS A 158 2.39 13.66 -16.22
N ALA A 159 1.15 14.01 -16.56
CA ALA A 159 0.54 15.28 -16.24
C ALA A 159 -0.78 15.02 -15.51
N LEU A 160 -0.93 15.60 -14.32
CA LEU A 160 -2.20 15.60 -13.61
C LEU A 160 -3.01 16.80 -14.08
N VAL A 161 -4.19 16.53 -14.64
CA VAL A 161 -5.16 17.57 -14.95
C VAL A 161 -5.90 17.91 -13.67
N PRO A 162 -6.00 19.18 -13.25
CA PRO A 162 -6.79 19.56 -12.09
C PRO A 162 -8.22 19.03 -12.20
N GLY A 163 -8.70 18.34 -11.17
CA GLY A 163 -10.04 17.74 -11.13
C GLY A 163 -10.18 16.40 -11.86
N ALA A 164 -9.14 15.87 -12.49
CA ALA A 164 -9.17 14.51 -13.02
C ALA A 164 -8.90 13.47 -11.92
N ASP A 165 -9.76 12.46 -11.84
CA ASP A 165 -9.57 11.34 -10.93
C ASP A 165 -8.42 10.44 -11.38
N LEU A 166 -7.63 9.97 -10.42
CA LEU A 166 -6.65 8.92 -10.66
C LEU A 166 -7.34 7.56 -10.76
N ALA A 167 -6.77 6.67 -11.58
CA ALA A 167 -7.18 5.28 -11.60
C ALA A 167 -7.10 4.67 -10.18
N LYS A 168 -8.06 3.82 -9.83
CA LYS A 168 -8.11 3.17 -8.52
C LYS A 168 -6.86 2.36 -8.22
N ALA A 169 -6.25 1.74 -9.24
CA ALA A 169 -5.02 0.97 -9.12
C ALA A 169 -3.91 1.61 -9.96
N LEU A 170 -2.81 1.97 -9.31
CA LEU A 170 -1.65 2.63 -9.91
C LEU A 170 -0.41 1.73 -9.83
N THR A 171 0.35 1.67 -10.91
CA THR A 171 1.69 1.07 -10.91
C THR A 171 2.77 2.16 -10.91
N TYR A 172 3.74 2.01 -10.02
CA TYR A 172 4.93 2.86 -9.91
C TYR A 172 6.17 2.16 -10.48
N LYS A 173 6.13 0.82 -10.58
CA LYS A 173 7.19 0.00 -11.16
C LYS A 173 6.61 -0.96 -12.21
N PRO A 174 6.41 -0.50 -13.46
CA PRO A 174 5.84 -1.32 -14.53
C PRO A 174 6.57 -2.63 -14.82
N ALA A 175 7.87 -2.71 -14.51
CA ALA A 175 8.66 -3.94 -14.65
C ALA A 175 8.30 -5.04 -13.62
N LEU A 176 7.70 -4.66 -12.48
CA LEU A 176 7.20 -5.60 -11.47
C LEU A 176 5.69 -5.77 -11.56
N VAL A 177 4.96 -4.67 -11.75
CA VAL A 177 3.50 -4.67 -11.86
C VAL A 177 3.14 -3.97 -13.17
N PRO A 178 3.05 -4.71 -14.29
CA PRO A 178 2.73 -4.14 -15.59
C PRO A 178 1.41 -3.37 -15.62
N ALA A 179 1.33 -2.35 -16.46
CA ALA A 179 0.04 -1.73 -16.76
C ALA A 179 -0.91 -2.75 -17.40
N GLY A 180 -2.18 -2.74 -17.01
CA GLY A 180 -3.18 -3.72 -17.42
C GLY A 180 -3.21 -4.99 -16.56
N ALA A 181 -2.21 -5.22 -15.70
CA ALA A 181 -2.24 -6.30 -14.72
C ALA A 181 -3.49 -6.18 -13.83
N GLY A 182 -4.09 -7.33 -13.52
CA GLY A 182 -5.37 -7.40 -12.81
C GLY A 182 -5.18 -7.34 -11.30
N VAL A 183 -6.12 -6.71 -10.61
CA VAL A 183 -6.22 -6.73 -9.15
C VAL A 183 -7.67 -6.85 -8.73
N ARG A 184 -7.94 -7.78 -7.82
CA ARG A 184 -9.22 -7.95 -7.15
C ARG A 184 -9.00 -7.94 -5.64
N VAL A 185 -9.78 -7.13 -4.95
CA VAL A 185 -9.77 -7.03 -3.49
C VAL A 185 -11.17 -7.37 -2.99
N GLU A 186 -11.21 -8.22 -1.99
CA GLU A 186 -12.42 -8.60 -1.29
C GLU A 186 -12.26 -8.29 0.20
N GLN A 187 -13.20 -7.56 0.80
CA GLN A 187 -13.36 -7.48 2.24
C GLN A 187 -14.66 -8.19 2.59
N ARG A 188 -14.60 -9.13 3.53
CA ARG A 188 -15.77 -9.68 4.18
C ARG A 188 -15.67 -9.39 5.68
N THR A 189 -16.75 -8.90 6.24
CA THR A 189 -16.86 -8.56 7.65
C THR A 189 -18.18 -9.13 8.16
N ASP A 190 -18.12 -10.02 9.15
CA ASP A 190 -19.27 -10.64 9.80
C ASP A 190 -18.95 -10.89 11.27
N GLY A 191 -19.83 -11.54 12.04
CA GLY A 191 -19.66 -11.76 13.49
C GLY A 191 -18.32 -12.40 13.91
N ASP A 192 -17.59 -13.04 13.00
CA ASP A 192 -16.29 -13.68 13.28
C ASP A 192 -15.09 -12.75 13.05
N GLY A 193 -15.31 -11.56 12.48
CA GLY A 193 -14.27 -10.56 12.24
C GLY A 193 -14.19 -10.10 10.79
N THR A 194 -12.99 -9.66 10.38
CA THR A 194 -12.71 -9.15 9.03
C THR A 194 -11.74 -10.05 8.30
N ARG A 195 -12.14 -10.51 7.12
CA ARG A 195 -11.28 -11.18 6.14
C ARG A 195 -11.01 -10.24 4.98
N VAL A 196 -9.75 -10.11 4.60
CA VAL A 196 -9.33 -9.42 3.37
C VAL A 196 -8.64 -10.43 2.47
N THR A 197 -9.06 -10.50 1.21
CA THR A 197 -8.46 -11.33 0.19
C THR A 197 -7.99 -10.47 -0.98
N LEU A 198 -6.73 -10.63 -1.36
CA LEU A 198 -6.14 -10.01 -2.54
C LEU A 198 -5.91 -11.10 -3.59
N ARG A 199 -6.33 -10.83 -4.83
CA ARG A 199 -6.02 -11.64 -6.01
C ARG A 199 -5.41 -10.73 -7.07
N VAL A 200 -4.35 -11.19 -7.71
CA VAL A 200 -3.65 -10.44 -8.75
C VAL A 200 -3.31 -11.35 -9.92
N SER A 201 -3.14 -10.76 -11.10
CA SER A 201 -2.79 -11.49 -12.32
C SER A 201 -1.91 -10.66 -13.24
N GLY A 202 -0.97 -11.30 -13.94
CA GLY A 202 -0.08 -10.63 -14.89
C GLY A 202 1.02 -9.78 -14.22
N LEU A 203 1.39 -10.11 -12.97
CA LEU A 203 2.58 -9.55 -12.31
C LEU A 203 3.85 -10.23 -12.83
N LYS A 204 5.03 -9.75 -12.41
CA LYS A 204 6.29 -10.43 -12.68
C LYS A 204 6.29 -11.82 -12.05
N ALA A 205 6.31 -12.85 -12.89
CA ALA A 205 6.31 -14.25 -12.47
C ALA A 205 7.49 -14.58 -11.53
N GLY A 206 7.22 -15.42 -10.53
CA GLY A 206 8.21 -15.84 -9.52
C GLY A 206 8.65 -14.74 -8.54
N HIS A 207 8.13 -13.51 -8.68
CA HIS A 207 8.53 -12.39 -7.82
C HIS A 207 7.75 -12.42 -6.50
N ARG A 208 8.45 -12.18 -5.39
CA ARG A 208 7.85 -12.09 -4.05
C ARG A 208 7.49 -10.64 -3.73
N TYR A 209 6.22 -10.40 -3.43
CA TYR A 209 5.70 -9.09 -3.05
C TYR A 209 5.39 -9.06 -1.55
N GLY A 210 5.74 -7.95 -0.92
CA GLY A 210 5.05 -7.56 0.31
C GLY A 210 3.71 -6.93 -0.06
N ALA A 211 2.62 -7.18 0.66
CA ALA A 211 1.37 -6.49 0.35
C ALA A 211 0.60 -6.16 1.62
N HIS A 212 0.47 -4.89 1.97
CA HIS A 212 -0.13 -4.48 3.23
C HIS A 212 -1.28 -3.50 3.01
N VAL A 213 -2.21 -3.43 3.95
CA VAL A 213 -3.21 -2.36 4.00
C VAL A 213 -2.58 -1.09 4.54
N HIS A 214 -2.89 0.05 3.92
CA HIS A 214 -2.39 1.37 4.32
C HIS A 214 -3.51 2.36 4.66
N THR A 215 -3.12 3.46 5.32
CA THR A 215 -4.04 4.47 5.87
C THR A 215 -4.53 5.51 4.87
N GLY A 216 -3.79 5.77 3.79
CA GLY A 216 -4.10 6.74 2.74
C GLY A 216 -4.59 6.11 1.44
N VAL A 217 -5.13 6.94 0.54
CA VAL A 217 -5.46 6.53 -0.84
C VAL A 217 -4.23 6.59 -1.74
N CYS A 218 -4.24 5.81 -2.81
CA CYS A 218 -3.20 5.90 -3.82
C CYS A 218 -3.18 7.30 -4.46
N GLY A 219 -1.99 7.82 -4.70
CA GLY A 219 -1.75 9.07 -5.39
C GLY A 219 -0.65 8.92 -6.43
N ALA A 220 -0.40 9.97 -7.20
CA ALA A 220 0.73 10.00 -8.12
C ALA A 220 2.08 9.85 -7.37
N ASP A 221 2.17 10.45 -6.18
CA ASP A 221 3.22 10.15 -5.21
C ASP A 221 2.88 8.85 -4.46
N PRO A 222 3.73 7.80 -4.52
CA PRO A 222 3.53 6.57 -3.76
C PRO A 222 3.36 6.78 -2.26
N ALA A 223 3.93 7.85 -1.68
CA ALA A 223 3.83 8.17 -0.26
C ALA A 223 2.40 8.58 0.16
N ALA A 224 1.55 9.02 -0.77
CA ALA A 224 0.16 9.42 -0.51
C ALA A 224 -0.68 8.29 0.09
N ALA A 225 -0.30 7.03 -0.16
CA ALA A 225 -0.95 5.88 0.46
C ALA A 225 -0.76 5.83 1.99
N GLY A 226 0.12 6.66 2.56
CA GLY A 226 0.34 6.72 4.00
C GLY A 226 1.10 5.49 4.52
N GLU A 227 1.07 5.31 5.82
CA GLU A 227 1.72 4.22 6.57
C GLU A 227 0.89 2.93 6.59
N HIS A 228 1.47 1.84 7.09
CA HIS A 228 0.74 0.59 7.33
C HIS A 228 -0.41 0.83 8.31
N TYR A 229 -1.59 0.28 8.00
CA TYR A 229 -2.71 0.29 8.92
C TYR A 229 -2.42 -0.69 10.06
N GLN A 230 -2.48 -0.18 11.29
CA GLN A 230 -2.38 -0.95 12.52
C GLN A 230 -3.69 -0.86 13.30
N HIS A 231 -4.21 -1.98 13.78
CA HIS A 231 -5.43 -2.01 14.60
C HIS A 231 -5.22 -1.33 15.96
N GLU A 232 -4.15 -1.68 16.66
CA GLU A 232 -3.58 -0.96 17.77
C GLU A 232 -2.52 -0.02 17.22
N LYS A 233 -2.75 1.29 17.33
CA LYS A 233 -1.80 2.28 16.81
C LYS A 233 -0.57 2.35 17.71
N ASP A 234 0.60 2.24 17.10
CA ASP A 234 1.84 2.62 17.75
C ASP A 234 1.80 4.12 18.13
N PRO A 235 2.09 4.48 19.39
CA PRO A 235 2.20 5.88 19.81
C PRO A 235 3.39 6.60 19.15
N VAL A 236 4.40 5.87 18.67
CA VAL A 236 5.55 6.41 17.95
C VAL A 236 5.40 6.13 16.45
N ARG A 237 5.51 7.16 15.62
CA ARG A 237 5.38 7.06 14.15
C ARG A 237 6.66 7.53 13.45
N PRO A 238 7.07 6.91 12.34
CA PRO A 238 6.51 5.69 11.73
C PRO A 238 6.80 4.45 12.57
N SER A 239 5.84 3.52 12.64
CA SER A 239 5.97 2.33 13.47
C SER A 239 6.93 1.31 12.85
N THR A 240 7.93 0.89 13.63
CA THR A 240 8.79 -0.27 13.35
C THR A 240 8.87 -1.23 14.53
N ASP A 241 8.18 -0.92 15.64
CA ASP A 241 8.18 -1.73 16.84
C ASP A 241 7.41 -3.03 16.58
N PRO A 242 8.01 -4.22 16.72
CA PRO A 242 7.34 -5.49 16.48
C PRO A 242 6.12 -5.73 17.38
N ALA A 243 5.95 -5.01 18.49
CA ALA A 243 4.72 -5.03 19.29
C ALA A 243 3.50 -4.52 18.51
N TYR A 244 3.70 -3.56 17.60
CA TYR A 244 2.64 -2.98 16.77
C TYR A 244 2.75 -3.40 15.30
N ALA A 245 3.97 -3.42 14.75
CA ALA A 245 4.27 -3.80 13.38
C ALA A 245 4.37 -5.32 13.22
N ASN A 246 3.24 -6.02 13.36
CA ASN A 246 3.16 -7.48 13.20
C ASN A 246 1.86 -7.94 12.51
N ALA A 247 1.85 -9.20 12.07
CA ALA A 247 0.73 -9.80 11.35
C ALA A 247 -0.55 -10.04 12.18
N ARG A 248 -0.53 -9.85 13.51
CA ARG A 248 -1.75 -9.92 14.33
C ARG A 248 -2.47 -8.56 14.37
N ASN A 249 -1.69 -7.49 14.24
CA ASN A 249 -2.14 -6.11 14.34
C ASN A 249 -2.28 -5.39 12.98
N GLU A 250 -1.70 -5.95 11.92
CA GLU A 250 -1.76 -5.43 10.55
C GLU A 250 -2.35 -6.47 9.60
N VAL A 251 -3.05 -6.00 8.57
CA VAL A 251 -3.47 -6.85 7.45
C VAL A 251 -2.30 -7.00 6.49
N ARG A 252 -1.55 -8.11 6.62
CA ARG A 252 -0.44 -8.47 5.74
C ARG A 252 -0.84 -9.59 4.78
N LEU A 253 -0.64 -9.37 3.50
CA LEU A 253 -1.12 -10.16 2.36
C LEU A 253 0.04 -10.56 1.45
N ASP A 254 1.23 -10.77 2.02
CA ASP A 254 2.43 -11.13 1.25
C ASP A 254 2.21 -12.39 0.40
N PHE A 255 2.72 -12.39 -0.83
CA PHE A 255 2.59 -13.50 -1.76
C PHE A 255 3.78 -13.59 -2.72
N THR A 256 3.92 -14.74 -3.36
CA THR A 256 4.81 -14.92 -4.52
C THR A 256 3.93 -15.12 -5.75
N ALA A 257 4.13 -14.32 -6.79
CA ALA A 257 3.44 -14.52 -8.06
C ALA A 257 3.90 -15.84 -8.69
N ASP A 258 2.97 -16.66 -9.18
CA ASP A 258 3.26 -17.95 -9.79
C ASP A 258 3.96 -17.80 -11.15
N ALA A 259 4.18 -18.92 -11.86
CA ALA A 259 4.83 -18.91 -13.17
C ALA A 259 4.04 -18.15 -14.26
N ARG A 260 2.75 -17.89 -14.04
CA ARG A 260 1.87 -17.10 -14.92
C ARG A 260 1.75 -15.64 -14.47
N GLY A 261 2.36 -15.28 -13.35
CA GLY A 261 2.22 -13.94 -12.75
C GLY A 261 0.95 -13.78 -11.91
N ASP A 262 0.31 -14.88 -11.53
CA ASP A 262 -0.90 -14.87 -10.71
C ASP A 262 -0.55 -14.99 -9.22
N GLY A 263 -1.33 -14.34 -8.35
CA GLY A 263 -1.10 -14.38 -6.91
C GLY A 263 -2.40 -14.30 -6.13
N THR A 264 -2.45 -14.96 -4.98
CA THR A 264 -3.57 -14.84 -4.03
C THR A 264 -3.04 -14.85 -2.61
N ALA A 265 -3.55 -13.95 -1.78
CA ALA A 265 -3.27 -13.90 -0.35
C ALA A 265 -4.54 -13.54 0.42
N SER A 266 -4.63 -13.97 1.67
CA SER A 266 -5.74 -13.65 2.57
C SER A 266 -5.27 -13.51 4.00
N ALA A 267 -5.86 -12.55 4.71
CA ALA A 267 -5.67 -12.36 6.13
C ALA A 267 -7.04 -12.28 6.82
N THR A 268 -7.12 -12.77 8.05
CA THR A 268 -8.36 -12.79 8.84
C THR A 268 -8.06 -12.39 10.26
N HIS A 269 -8.86 -11.47 10.77
CA HIS A 269 -8.70 -10.91 12.11
C HIS A 269 -10.05 -10.86 12.80
N ALA A 270 -10.08 -11.06 14.11
CA ALA A 270 -11.28 -10.91 14.94
C ALA A 270 -11.72 -9.45 15.13
N TRP A 271 -11.04 -8.49 14.49
CA TRP A 271 -11.29 -7.06 14.59
C TRP A 271 -11.65 -6.44 13.24
N GLY A 272 -12.24 -5.24 13.32
CA GLY A 272 -12.60 -4.39 12.20
C GLY A 272 -11.57 -3.34 11.85
N PHE A 273 -11.67 -2.80 10.64
CA PHE A 273 -11.05 -1.51 10.34
C PHE A 273 -11.74 -0.41 11.15
N ARG A 274 -10.98 0.61 11.57
CA ARG A 274 -11.58 1.86 12.05
C ARG A 274 -12.20 2.60 10.86
N PRO A 275 -13.36 3.27 11.02
CA PRO A 275 -13.93 4.11 9.97
C PRO A 275 -12.91 5.09 9.40
N GLY A 276 -12.73 5.07 8.07
CA GLY A 276 -11.77 5.91 7.35
C GLY A 276 -10.28 5.61 7.61
N GLY A 277 -9.97 4.60 8.44
CA GLY A 277 -8.60 4.30 8.86
C GLY A 277 -7.79 3.50 7.85
N ALA A 278 -8.45 2.66 7.04
CA ALA A 278 -7.84 1.82 6.00
C ALA A 278 -8.37 2.23 4.63
N ARG A 279 -7.48 2.50 3.67
CA ARG A 279 -7.87 3.16 2.40
C ARG A 279 -7.19 2.63 1.14
N SER A 280 -6.18 1.79 1.28
CA SER A 280 -5.53 1.14 0.13
C SER A 280 -4.82 -0.17 0.51
N ILE A 281 -4.47 -0.96 -0.50
CA ILE A 281 -3.43 -1.99 -0.40
C ILE A 281 -2.24 -1.53 -1.24
N VAL A 282 -1.04 -1.59 -0.68
CA VAL A 282 0.21 -1.31 -1.40
C VAL A 282 0.96 -2.62 -1.62
N LEU A 283 1.39 -2.84 -2.86
CA LEU A 283 2.34 -3.89 -3.21
C LEU A 283 3.75 -3.32 -3.10
N HIS A 284 4.54 -3.87 -2.20
CA HIS A 284 5.95 -3.59 -2.02
C HIS A 284 6.82 -4.50 -2.88
N GLU A 285 8.02 -4.03 -3.20
CA GLU A 285 8.99 -4.76 -4.03
C GLU A 285 9.45 -6.07 -3.41
N ALA A 286 9.40 -6.18 -2.09
CA ALA A 286 9.59 -7.41 -1.33
C ALA A 286 8.93 -7.23 0.04
N ALA A 287 8.70 -8.31 0.79
CA ALA A 287 8.23 -8.18 2.17
C ALA A 287 9.24 -7.40 3.02
N GLY A 288 8.75 -6.43 3.80
CA GLY A 288 9.59 -5.54 4.61
C GLY A 288 10.34 -4.45 3.84
N ALA A 289 10.18 -4.37 2.51
CA ALA A 289 10.80 -3.31 1.73
C ALA A 289 10.02 -1.99 1.85
N ALA A 290 10.73 -0.86 1.96
CA ALA A 290 10.10 0.47 1.90
C ALA A 290 9.57 0.81 0.50
N GLY A 291 10.20 0.26 -0.55
CA GLY A 291 9.87 0.51 -1.94
C GLY A 291 8.47 0.03 -2.32
N ARG A 292 7.66 0.93 -2.91
CA ARG A 292 6.28 0.68 -3.34
C ARG A 292 6.26 0.42 -4.85
N ALA A 293 5.85 -0.77 -5.25
CA ALA A 293 5.75 -1.17 -6.66
C ALA A 293 4.42 -0.77 -7.27
N ALA A 294 3.32 -0.88 -6.52
CA ALA A 294 1.97 -0.51 -6.95
C ALA A 294 1.06 -0.23 -5.75
N CYS A 295 -0.10 0.37 -6.01
CA CYS A 295 -1.10 0.68 -4.99
C CYS A 295 -2.51 0.51 -5.58
N VAL A 296 -3.45 0.01 -4.78
CA VAL A 296 -4.89 -0.01 -5.11
C VAL A 296 -5.69 0.69 -4.00
N SER A 297 -6.43 1.73 -4.36
CA SER A 297 -7.34 2.46 -3.48
C SER A 297 -8.58 1.61 -3.25
N VAL A 298 -8.87 1.32 -1.99
CA VAL A 298 -9.95 0.44 -1.57
C VAL A 298 -10.79 1.17 -0.53
N PRO A 299 -12.10 1.34 -0.75
CA PRO A 299 -12.98 1.96 0.23
C PRO A 299 -13.35 0.94 1.31
N PHE A 300 -12.35 0.46 2.08
CA PHE A 300 -12.60 -0.44 3.19
C PHE A 300 -13.58 0.20 4.16
N ARG A 301 -14.51 -0.61 4.69
CA ARG A 301 -15.41 -0.16 5.73
C ARG A 301 -15.01 -0.73 7.07
N GLY A 302 -15.15 0.13 8.07
CA GLY A 302 -15.07 -0.29 9.45
C GLY A 302 -16.35 -0.98 9.91
N TRP A 303 -16.27 -1.49 11.12
CA TRP A 303 -17.41 -1.89 11.92
C TRP A 303 -18.03 -0.68 12.60
#